data_AF-A0A955AYQ2-F1
#
_entry.id   AF-A0A955AYQ2-F1
#
_cell.length_a   1.000
_cell.length_b   1.000
_cell.length_c   1.000
_cell.angle_alpha   90.00
_cell.angle_beta   90.00
_cell.angle_gamma   90.00
#
_symmetry.space_group_name_H-M   'P 1'
#
loop_
_entity.id
_entity.type
_entity.pdbx_description
1 polymer ?
#
loop_
_entity_poly.entity_id
_entity_poly.type
_entity_poly.pdbx_seq_one_letter_code
_entity_poly.pdbx_strand_id
1 'polypeptide(L)'
;MLMRHPHPELQISHVLPYGAVLHERGVQFVVFSRSATAMRLLLYNRVEDREPADIIEFNRETDRWGDMWSIFVPGVSAGQLYHFQADGPYDPQHGQLFDSSARLIDPYSMALAGTFQTSDDGVIRPPKSVVIDDYFNWEGDRHLRHDLSETVIYEMHVRGFTQSPSSHAR
;
A
#
# COMPACT_ATOMS: atom_id res chain seq x y z
N MET A 1 -49.32 -10.97 -2.52
CA MET A 1 -48.34 -10.65 -1.47
C MET A 1 -46.99 -11.20 -1.94
N LEU A 2 -46.18 -10.37 -2.59
CA LEU A 2 -44.85 -10.75 -3.09
C LEU A 2 -43.87 -10.76 -1.92
N MET A 3 -43.37 -11.94 -1.55
CA MET A 3 -42.29 -12.05 -0.58
C MET A 3 -41.03 -11.43 -1.19
N ARG A 4 -40.57 -10.30 -0.65
CA ARG A 4 -39.22 -9.81 -0.89
C ARG A 4 -38.27 -10.87 -0.34
N HIS A 5 -37.57 -11.59 -1.22
CA HIS A 5 -36.41 -12.34 -0.80
C HIS A 5 -35.40 -11.33 -0.21
N PRO A 6 -34.99 -11.44 1.05
CA PRO A 6 -33.89 -10.64 1.55
C PRO A 6 -32.68 -10.97 0.67
N HIS A 7 -32.11 -9.95 0.02
CA HIS A 7 -30.86 -10.14 -0.68
C HIS A 7 -29.85 -10.67 0.36
N PRO A 8 -29.14 -11.77 0.07
CA PRO A 8 -28.04 -12.18 0.93
C PRO A 8 -27.10 -10.98 1.10
N GLU A 9 -26.58 -10.78 2.32
CA GLU A 9 -25.53 -9.80 2.55
C GLU A 9 -24.42 -10.05 1.52
N LEU A 10 -24.01 -8.99 0.82
CA LEU A 10 -22.91 -9.04 -0.13
C LEU A 10 -21.66 -9.57 0.60
N GLN A 11 -21.36 -10.84 0.41
CA GLN A 11 -20.11 -11.44 0.88
C GLN A 11 -19.08 -11.27 -0.23
N ILE A 12 -18.18 -10.31 -0.06
CA ILE A 12 -16.94 -10.26 -0.83
C ILE A 12 -16.15 -11.49 -0.41
N SER A 13 -16.21 -12.54 -1.24
CA SER A 13 -15.83 -13.87 -0.77
C SER A 13 -14.32 -14.07 -0.67
N HIS A 14 -13.48 -13.27 -1.34
CA HIS A 14 -12.02 -13.29 -1.18
C HIS A 14 -11.44 -11.89 -1.45
N VAL A 15 -10.79 -11.31 -0.44
CA VAL A 15 -9.86 -10.20 -0.65
C VAL A 15 -8.60 -10.81 -1.25
N LEU A 16 -8.19 -10.35 -2.43
CA LEU A 16 -6.88 -10.72 -2.96
C LEU A 16 -5.84 -10.07 -2.04
N PRO A 17 -4.99 -10.85 -1.35
CA PRO A 17 -4.13 -10.34 -0.29
C PRO A 17 -2.90 -9.68 -0.92
N TYR A 18 -3.09 -8.55 -1.59
CA TYR A 18 -2.01 -7.74 -2.13
C TYR A 18 -1.50 -6.75 -1.09
N GLY A 19 -0.24 -6.35 -1.26
CA GLY A 19 0.45 -5.45 -0.36
C GLY A 19 1.00 -6.13 0.88
N ALA A 20 1.17 -5.36 1.95
CA ALA A 20 1.55 -5.84 3.27
C ALA A 20 0.32 -6.28 4.08
N VAL A 21 0.16 -7.59 4.27
CA VAL A 21 -0.96 -8.20 4.99
C VAL A 21 -0.50 -8.63 6.37
N LEU A 22 -1.05 -7.99 7.39
CA LEU A 22 -0.70 -8.24 8.79
C LEU A 22 -1.30 -9.57 9.27
N HIS A 23 -0.48 -10.39 9.94
CA HIS A 23 -0.87 -11.60 10.64
C HIS A 23 -0.34 -11.58 12.07
N GLU A 24 -0.85 -12.46 12.94
CA GLU A 24 -0.46 -12.51 14.36
C GLU A 24 1.06 -12.71 14.58
N ARG A 25 1.76 -13.35 13.64
CA ARG A 25 3.18 -13.73 13.78
C ARG A 25 4.12 -12.96 12.86
N GLY A 26 3.63 -12.04 12.05
CA GLY A 26 4.43 -11.39 11.01
C GLY A 26 3.57 -10.77 9.92
N VAL A 27 4.20 -10.41 8.82
CA VAL A 27 3.53 -9.78 7.67
C VAL A 27 3.80 -10.60 6.42
N GLN A 28 2.75 -10.87 5.66
CA GLN A 28 2.86 -11.39 4.30
C GLN A 28 2.97 -10.21 3.34
N PHE A 29 4.05 -10.12 2.58
CA PHE A 29 4.24 -9.11 1.55
C PHE A 29 3.93 -9.72 0.20
N VAL A 30 3.03 -9.09 -0.58
CA VAL A 30 2.56 -9.63 -1.85
C VAL A 30 2.50 -8.55 -2.92
N VAL A 31 3.25 -8.69 -4.00
CA VAL A 31 3.30 -7.70 -5.08
C VAL A 31 3.26 -8.36 -6.45
N PHE A 32 2.50 -7.77 -7.37
CA PHE A 32 2.43 -8.22 -8.76
C PHE A 32 3.62 -7.69 -9.55
N SER A 33 4.33 -8.57 -10.27
CA SER A 33 5.25 -8.18 -11.33
C SER A 33 5.55 -9.33 -12.29
N ARG A 34 4.97 -9.26 -13.49
CA ARG A 34 5.20 -10.23 -14.57
C ARG A 34 6.66 -10.25 -15.05
N SER A 35 7.21 -9.07 -15.32
CA SER A 35 8.50 -8.94 -16.01
C SER A 35 9.71 -8.92 -15.08
N ALA A 36 9.51 -8.79 -13.76
CA ALA A 36 10.62 -8.83 -12.82
C ALA A 36 11.38 -10.16 -12.90
N THR A 37 12.71 -10.08 -12.89
CA THR A 37 13.60 -11.22 -12.80
C THR A 37 13.96 -11.52 -11.35
N ALA A 38 14.06 -10.51 -10.49
CA ALA A 38 14.25 -10.61 -9.05
C ALA A 38 13.40 -9.57 -8.29
N MET A 39 13.12 -9.84 -7.01
CA MET A 39 12.39 -8.95 -6.10
C MET A 39 13.09 -8.93 -4.75
N ARG A 40 13.16 -7.75 -4.12
CA ARG A 40 13.69 -7.56 -2.77
C ARG A 40 12.72 -6.70 -1.96
N LEU A 41 12.57 -7.03 -0.68
CA LEU A 41 11.88 -6.23 0.32
C LEU A 41 12.93 -5.49 1.16
N LEU A 42 12.78 -4.18 1.28
CA LEU A 42 13.71 -3.31 1.97
C LEU A 42 13.03 -2.78 3.22
N LEU A 43 13.56 -3.11 4.40
CA LEU A 43 13.00 -2.71 5.69
C LEU A 43 13.80 -1.56 6.30
N TYR A 44 13.12 -0.57 6.86
CA TYR A 44 13.72 0.62 7.47
C TYR A 44 13.30 0.78 8.92
N ASN A 45 14.17 1.37 9.75
CA ASN A 45 13.85 1.64 11.15
C ASN A 45 13.15 2.98 11.33
N ARG A 46 13.50 3.98 10.52
CA ARG A 46 13.02 5.36 10.63
C ARG A 46 12.64 5.94 9.27
N VAL A 47 11.73 6.91 9.29
CA VAL A 47 11.26 7.61 8.08
C VAL A 47 12.41 8.30 7.35
N GLU A 48 13.37 8.86 8.09
CA GLU A 48 14.52 9.58 7.54
C GLU A 48 15.67 8.69 7.07
N ASP A 49 15.60 7.37 7.30
CA ASP A 49 16.65 6.45 6.89
C ASP A 49 16.74 6.41 5.36
N ARG A 50 17.94 6.68 4.83
CA ARG A 50 18.21 6.62 3.39
C ARG A 50 18.42 5.20 2.90
N GLU A 51 19.03 4.37 3.74
CA GLU A 51 19.33 2.98 3.46
C GLU A 51 18.51 2.05 4.36
N PRO A 52 18.14 0.86 3.85
CA PRO A 52 17.42 -0.12 4.63
C PRO A 52 18.29 -0.66 5.77
N ALA A 53 17.64 -0.97 6.89
CA ALA A 53 18.24 -1.72 7.99
C ALA A 53 18.37 -3.21 7.65
N ASP A 54 17.47 -3.74 6.82
CA ASP A 54 17.48 -5.13 6.38
C ASP A 54 16.95 -5.25 4.94
N ILE A 55 17.48 -6.21 4.20
CA ILE A 55 17.10 -6.50 2.81
C ILE A 55 16.80 -7.99 2.70
N ILE A 56 15.56 -8.31 2.35
CA ILE A 56 15.09 -9.68 2.19
C ILE A 56 14.91 -9.94 0.69
N GLU A 57 15.70 -10.86 0.15
CA GLU A 57 15.59 -11.28 -1.25
C GLU A 57 14.54 -12.38 -1.40
N PHE A 58 13.67 -12.25 -2.40
CA PHE A 58 12.69 -13.27 -2.73
C PHE A 58 13.37 -14.38 -3.52
N ASN A 59 13.14 -15.64 -3.12
CA ASN A 59 13.54 -16.79 -3.90
C ASN A 59 12.55 -16.98 -5.06
N ARG A 60 13.00 -16.71 -6.28
CA ARG A 60 12.15 -16.79 -7.49
C ARG A 60 11.43 -18.14 -7.67
N GLU A 61 12.00 -19.26 -7.23
CA GLU A 61 11.41 -20.58 -7.43
C GLU A 61 10.29 -20.90 -6.44
N THR A 62 10.32 -20.28 -5.26
CA THR A 62 9.44 -20.62 -4.12
C THR A 62 8.52 -19.47 -3.72
N ASP A 63 8.99 -18.24 -3.86
CA ASP A 63 8.30 -17.00 -3.49
C ASP A 63 7.63 -16.32 -4.70
N ARG A 64 7.64 -16.93 -5.88
CA ARG A 64 6.91 -16.45 -7.05
C ARG A 64 5.91 -17.49 -7.54
N TRP A 65 4.62 -17.15 -7.49
CA TRP A 65 3.54 -17.97 -8.02
C TRP A 65 2.86 -17.25 -9.20
N GLY A 66 3.13 -17.75 -10.42
CA GLY A 66 2.73 -17.05 -11.65
C GLY A 66 3.45 -15.70 -11.78
N ASP A 67 2.69 -14.61 -11.76
CA ASP A 67 3.20 -13.24 -11.82
C ASP A 67 3.20 -12.53 -10.46
N MET A 68 2.90 -13.25 -9.38
CA MET A 68 2.86 -12.74 -8.02
C MET A 68 4.13 -13.10 -7.26
N TRP A 69 4.76 -12.11 -6.63
CA TRP A 69 5.84 -12.28 -5.68
C TRP A 69 5.27 -12.21 -4.27
N SER A 70 5.60 -13.18 -3.41
CA SER A 70 4.99 -13.32 -2.10
C SER A 70 6.00 -13.88 -1.08
N ILE A 71 6.19 -13.19 0.05
CA ILE A 71 7.05 -13.67 1.13
C ILE A 71 6.45 -13.37 2.51
N PHE A 72 6.52 -14.33 3.42
CA PHE A 72 6.16 -14.13 4.82
C PHE A 72 7.39 -13.70 5.62
N VAL A 73 7.30 -12.58 6.34
CA VAL A 73 8.38 -12.11 7.22
C VAL A 73 7.93 -12.19 8.68
N PRO A 74 8.45 -13.14 9.46
CA PRO A 74 8.13 -13.29 10.88
C PRO A 74 8.58 -12.08 11.71
N GLY A 75 7.81 -11.75 12.75
CA GLY A 75 8.19 -10.71 13.72
C GLY A 75 8.03 -9.27 13.26
N VAL A 76 7.76 -9.03 11.97
CA VAL A 76 7.36 -7.71 11.46
C VAL A 76 5.94 -7.40 11.95
N SER A 77 5.72 -6.15 12.38
CA SER A 77 4.43 -5.67 12.88
C SER A 77 3.95 -4.42 12.13
N ALA A 78 2.73 -3.97 12.45
CA ALA A 78 2.24 -2.67 12.03
C ALA A 78 3.23 -1.55 12.40
N GLY A 79 3.29 -0.52 11.55
CA GLY A 79 4.26 0.58 11.62
C GLY A 79 5.59 0.31 10.92
N GLN A 80 5.88 -0.94 10.51
CA GLN A 80 7.09 -1.24 9.75
C GLN A 80 7.12 -0.44 8.44
N LEU A 81 8.25 0.22 8.20
CA LEU A 81 8.51 1.00 7.00
C LEU A 81 9.23 0.15 5.96
N TYR A 82 8.79 0.19 4.71
CA TYR A 82 9.39 -0.62 3.66
C TYR A 82 9.33 0.00 2.25
N HIS A 83 10.16 -0.55 1.37
CA HIS A 83 10.08 -0.41 -0.08
C HIS A 83 10.20 -1.78 -0.74
N PHE A 84 9.78 -1.86 -1.99
CA PHE A 84 10.23 -2.91 -2.89
C PHE A 84 11.41 -2.43 -3.73
N GLN A 85 12.17 -3.40 -4.24
CA GLN A 85 13.12 -3.20 -5.31
C GLN A 85 13.04 -4.39 -6.25
N ALA A 86 13.07 -4.13 -7.56
CA ALA A 86 12.90 -5.16 -8.56
C ALA A 86 14.00 -5.07 -9.61
N ASP A 87 14.56 -6.22 -9.97
CA ASP A 87 15.41 -6.36 -11.14
C ASP A 87 14.55 -6.84 -12.31
N GLY A 88 14.97 -6.52 -13.53
CA GLY A 88 14.29 -6.94 -14.74
C GLY A 88 14.98 -6.35 -15.97
N PRO A 89 14.40 -6.56 -17.15
CA PRO A 89 15.01 -6.07 -18.37
C PRO A 89 14.89 -4.55 -18.51
N TYR A 90 15.93 -3.92 -19.05
CA TYR A 90 15.97 -2.49 -19.38
C TYR A 90 16.10 -2.32 -20.89
N ASP A 91 14.97 -2.02 -21.53
CA ASP A 91 14.83 -1.72 -22.96
C ASP A 91 13.76 -0.62 -23.14
N PRO A 92 14.15 0.67 -23.06
CA PRO A 92 13.22 1.79 -23.14
C PRO A 92 12.44 1.86 -24.45
N GLN A 93 12.99 1.35 -25.56
CA GLN A 93 12.31 1.36 -26.86
C GLN A 93 11.07 0.45 -26.87
N HIS A 94 11.08 -0.59 -26.03
CA HIS A 94 9.97 -1.52 -25.84
C HIS A 94 9.26 -1.33 -24.48
N GLY A 95 9.49 -0.20 -23.80
CA GLY A 95 8.83 0.16 -22.54
C GLY A 95 9.31 -0.62 -21.30
N GLN A 96 10.42 -1.34 -21.39
CA GLN A 96 11.00 -2.06 -20.26
C GLN A 96 11.97 -1.13 -19.51
N LEU A 97 11.62 -0.73 -18.29
CA LEU A 97 12.30 0.34 -17.55
C LEU A 97 12.74 -0.10 -16.15
N PHE A 98 13.13 -1.37 -15.98
CA PHE A 98 13.60 -1.86 -14.69
C PHE A 98 14.92 -1.19 -14.32
N ASP A 99 14.97 -0.62 -13.12
CA ASP A 99 16.16 -0.08 -12.49
C ASP A 99 16.35 -0.78 -11.15
N SER A 100 17.39 -1.62 -11.06
CA SER A 100 17.71 -2.40 -9.87
C SER A 100 18.14 -1.54 -8.69
N SER A 101 18.46 -0.26 -8.90
CA SER A 101 18.82 0.67 -7.83
C SER A 101 17.61 1.42 -7.26
N ALA A 102 16.49 1.46 -8.01
CA ALA A 102 15.32 2.21 -7.63
C ALA A 102 14.67 1.68 -6.34
N ARG A 103 14.16 2.60 -5.52
CA ARG A 103 13.32 2.31 -4.37
C ARG A 103 11.86 2.48 -4.80
N LEU A 104 11.07 1.42 -4.72
CA LEU A 104 9.70 1.39 -5.23
C LEU A 104 8.70 1.42 -4.07
N ILE A 105 7.70 2.29 -4.21
CA ILE A 105 6.50 2.25 -3.36
C ILE A 105 5.72 0.99 -3.71
N ASP A 106 5.19 0.31 -2.69
CA ASP A 106 4.22 -0.74 -2.92
C ASP A 106 2.94 -0.14 -3.52
N PRO A 107 2.53 -0.54 -4.74
CA PRO A 107 1.31 -0.03 -5.36
C PRO A 107 0.04 -0.33 -4.55
N TYR A 108 0.11 -1.26 -3.60
CA TYR A 108 -0.99 -1.63 -2.70
C TYR A 108 -0.83 -1.05 -1.28
N SER A 109 0.15 -0.16 -1.03
CA SER A 109 0.34 0.43 0.29
C SER A 109 -0.88 1.23 0.74
N MET A 110 -1.33 0.99 1.97
CA MET A 110 -2.44 1.74 2.58
C MET A 110 -2.00 3.10 3.16
N ALA A 111 -0.71 3.29 3.40
CA ALA A 111 -0.16 4.54 3.90
C ALA A 111 1.28 4.76 3.41
N LEU A 112 1.70 6.03 3.37
CA LEU A 112 3.05 6.44 3.04
C LEU A 112 3.60 7.33 4.15
N ALA A 113 4.86 7.14 4.51
CA ALA A 113 5.56 7.93 5.51
C ALA A 113 6.73 8.71 4.90
N GLY A 114 6.74 10.02 5.17
CA GLY A 114 7.77 10.94 4.73
C GLY A 114 7.47 11.58 3.37
N THR A 115 8.50 12.20 2.81
CA THR A 115 8.49 12.87 1.50
C THR A 115 9.57 12.27 0.61
N PHE A 116 9.63 12.70 -0.65
CA PHE A 116 10.76 12.37 -1.52
C PHE A 116 12.06 12.91 -0.90
N GLN A 117 13.02 12.03 -0.68
CA GLN A 117 14.35 12.39 -0.22
C GLN A 117 15.26 12.57 -1.44
N THR A 118 15.85 13.75 -1.58
CA THR A 118 16.82 14.06 -2.62
C THR A 118 18.24 13.75 -2.13
N SER A 119 19.05 13.12 -2.98
CA SER A 119 20.46 12.88 -2.72
C SER A 119 21.27 12.95 -4.01
N ASP A 120 22.57 13.16 -3.88
CA ASP A 120 23.50 13.40 -4.98
C ASP A 120 23.99 12.08 -5.62
N ASP A 121 23.54 10.94 -5.08
CA ASP A 121 23.90 9.58 -5.52
C ASP A 121 23.04 9.04 -6.66
N GLY A 122 22.09 9.83 -7.16
CA GLY A 122 21.20 9.46 -8.26
C GLY A 122 20.08 8.48 -7.87
N VAL A 123 20.01 8.04 -6.61
CA VAL A 123 18.95 7.13 -6.15
C VAL A 123 17.74 7.93 -5.69
N ILE A 124 16.63 7.79 -6.41
CA ILE A 124 15.35 8.37 -6.01
C ILE A 124 14.78 7.58 -4.84
N ARG A 125 14.51 8.27 -3.74
CA ARG A 125 13.95 7.70 -2.51
C ARG A 125 12.57 8.30 -2.27
N PRO A 126 11.48 7.60 -2.65
CA PRO A 126 10.13 8.06 -2.37
C PRO A 126 9.79 7.92 -0.87
N PRO A 127 8.63 8.43 -0.44
CA PRO A 127 8.04 8.07 0.85
C PRO A 127 7.95 6.56 1.04
N LYS A 128 8.22 6.09 2.25
CA LYS A 128 8.21 4.65 2.58
C LYS A 128 6.79 4.14 2.68
N SER A 129 6.54 2.95 2.16
CA SER A 129 5.30 2.22 2.42
C SER A 129 5.25 1.81 3.89
N VAL A 130 4.04 1.73 4.46
CA VAL A 130 3.85 1.43 5.89
C VAL A 130 2.95 0.21 6.03
N VAL A 131 3.37 -0.76 6.84
CA VAL A 131 2.48 -1.85 7.26
C VAL A 131 1.42 -1.26 8.18
N ILE A 132 0.14 -1.40 7.83
CA ILE A 132 -0.98 -0.85 8.60
C ILE A 132 -1.78 -1.98 9.24
N ASP A 133 -2.15 -1.78 10.50
CA ASP A 133 -3.29 -2.46 11.11
C ASP A 133 -4.53 -1.66 10.72
N ASP A 134 -5.37 -2.23 9.85
CA ASP A 134 -6.56 -1.58 9.29
C ASP A 134 -7.80 -1.78 10.15
N TYR A 135 -7.67 -2.44 11.32
CA TYR A 135 -8.78 -2.59 12.24
C TYR A 135 -9.22 -1.23 12.80
N PHE A 136 -10.48 -0.89 12.53
CA PHE A 136 -11.13 0.29 13.09
C PHE A 136 -12.57 -0.04 13.50
N ASN A 137 -12.95 0.29 14.74
CA ASN A 137 -14.32 0.10 15.22
C ASN A 137 -15.21 1.26 14.74
N TRP A 138 -15.96 1.03 13.68
CA TRP A 138 -16.94 1.98 13.13
C TRP A 138 -18.22 2.12 13.98
N GLU A 139 -18.35 1.36 15.06
CA GLU A 139 -19.53 1.32 15.93
C GLU A 139 -20.84 1.11 15.14
N GLY A 140 -21.72 2.11 15.15
CA GLY A 140 -23.03 2.06 14.50
C GLY A 140 -23.09 2.79 13.17
N ASP A 141 -21.97 3.22 12.59
CA ASP A 141 -21.95 3.98 11.34
C ASP A 141 -22.60 3.18 10.19
N ARG A 142 -23.45 3.86 9.42
CA ARG A 142 -24.20 3.27 8.31
C ARG A 142 -24.33 4.27 7.18
N HIS A 143 -24.23 3.77 5.96
CA HIS A 143 -24.41 4.58 4.76
C HIS A 143 -25.80 5.23 4.73
N LEU A 144 -25.85 6.55 4.55
CA LEU A 144 -27.08 7.36 4.61
C LEU A 144 -28.07 7.04 3.47
N ARG A 145 -27.59 6.61 2.29
CA ARG A 145 -28.40 6.20 1.13
C ARG A 145 -29.45 7.25 0.69
N HIS A 146 -29.09 8.53 0.69
CA HIS A 146 -29.96 9.58 0.16
C HIS A 146 -30.23 9.37 -1.34
N ASP A 147 -31.48 9.63 -1.76
CA ASP A 147 -31.81 9.66 -3.18
C ASP A 147 -31.08 10.82 -3.86
N LEU A 148 -30.61 10.59 -5.09
CA LEU A 148 -29.83 11.59 -5.81
C LEU A 148 -30.63 12.90 -6.03
N SER A 149 -31.96 12.80 -6.17
CA SER A 149 -32.86 13.95 -6.29
C SER A 149 -32.98 14.80 -5.03
N GLU A 150 -32.62 14.25 -3.87
CA GLU A 150 -32.63 14.94 -2.58
C GLU A 150 -31.22 15.36 -2.12
N THR A 151 -30.20 14.99 -2.89
CA THR A 151 -28.79 15.22 -2.55
C THR A 151 -28.34 16.61 -2.98
N VAL A 152 -27.71 17.35 -2.05
CA VAL A 152 -26.96 18.57 -2.35
C VAL A 152 -25.48 18.30 -2.09
N ILE A 153 -24.64 18.45 -3.13
CA ILE A 153 -23.20 18.22 -3.04
C ILE A 153 -22.50 19.51 -2.63
N TYR A 154 -21.62 19.43 -1.61
CA TYR A 154 -20.78 20.53 -1.16
C TYR A 154 -19.30 20.23 -1.45
N GLU A 155 -18.76 20.85 -2.50
CA GLU A 155 -17.35 20.71 -2.86
C GLU A 155 -16.47 21.53 -1.90
N MET A 156 -15.41 20.90 -1.39
CA MET A 156 -14.59 21.49 -0.33
C MET A 156 -13.15 20.98 -0.36
N HIS A 157 -12.20 21.88 -0.07
CA HIS A 157 -10.81 21.51 0.15
C HIS A 157 -10.56 21.23 1.65
N VAL A 158 -10.14 20.02 2.01
CA VAL A 158 -9.93 19.58 3.42
C VAL A 158 -9.16 20.62 4.24
N ARG A 159 -7.94 20.98 3.82
CA ARG A 159 -7.13 22.02 4.48
C ARG A 159 -7.75 23.42 4.39
N GLY A 160 -8.12 23.86 3.19
CA GLY A 160 -8.62 25.22 2.94
C GLY A 160 -9.87 25.57 3.77
N PHE A 161 -10.72 24.57 4.04
CA PHE A 161 -11.93 24.75 4.84
C PHE A 161 -11.65 25.15 6.29
N THR A 162 -10.60 24.60 6.89
CA THR A 162 -10.34 24.75 8.33
C THR A 162 -9.05 25.50 8.67
N GLN A 163 -8.20 25.85 7.69
CA GLN A 163 -6.89 26.46 7.98
C GLN A 163 -6.94 27.86 8.61
N SER A 164 -8.06 28.59 8.46
CA SER A 164 -8.19 29.93 9.07
C SER A 164 -8.19 29.81 10.59
N PRO A 165 -7.48 30.67 11.33
CA PRO A 165 -7.54 30.71 12.79
C PRO A 165 -8.98 30.88 13.35
N SER A 166 -9.88 31.49 12.56
CA SER A 166 -11.29 31.66 12.92
C SER A 166 -12.12 30.38 12.84
N SER A 167 -11.59 29.28 12.29
CA SER A 167 -12.30 28.00 12.21
C SER A 167 -12.36 27.27 13.56
N HIS A 168 -11.41 27.58 14.46
CA HIS A 168 -11.19 26.89 15.73
C HIS A 168 -10.96 25.37 15.63
N ALA A 169 -10.73 24.83 14.42
CA ALA A 169 -10.30 23.46 14.22
C ALA A 169 -8.82 23.34 14.59
N ARG A 170 -8.45 22.26 15.29
CA ARG A 170 -7.07 21.95 15.70
C ARG A 170 -6.56 20.71 15.00
#